data_AF-A0A7L4RS75-F1
#
_entry.id   AF-A0A7L4RS75-F1
#
_cell.length_a   1.000
_cell.length_b   1.000
_cell.length_c   1.000
_cell.angle_alpha   90.00
_cell.angle_beta   90.00
_cell.angle_gamma   90.00
#
_symmetry.space_group_name_H-M   'P 1'
#
loop_
_entity.id
_entity.type
_entity.pdbx_description
1 polymer ?
#
loop_
_entity_poly.entity_id
_entity_poly.type
_entity_poly.pdbx_seq_one_letter_code
_entity_poly.pdbx_strand_id
1 'polypeptide(L)' 'MYSKKIQEALKNSKVGDYVTIDVEGKKYEGVLMPSTDLGDPEHLVLKTGSGYNIGLRYVPLMKIEKAKKEFKEAKEET' A
#
# COMPACT_ATOMS: atom_id res chain seq x y z
N MET A 1 -14.20 1.27 2.26
CA MET A 1 -13.49 1.38 3.56
C MET A 1 -12.71 0.10 3.82
N TYR A 2 -11.48 0.17 4.35
CA TYR A 2 -10.69 -1.02 4.72
C TYR A 2 -11.32 -1.79 5.89
N SER A 3 -11.17 -3.12 5.88
CA SER A 3 -11.57 -3.98 7.01
C SER A 3 -10.81 -3.62 8.30
N LYS A 4 -11.38 -3.92 9.47
CA LYS A 4 -10.75 -3.68 10.78
C LYS A 4 -9.34 -4.28 10.88
N LYS A 5 -9.11 -5.46 10.31
CA LYS A 5 -7.81 -6.14 10.29
C LYS A 5 -6.74 -5.30 9.58
N ILE A 6 -7.08 -4.74 8.41
CA ILE A 6 -6.18 -3.88 7.65
C ILE A 6 -5.95 -2.56 8.38
N GLN A 7 -6.98 -1.99 8.99
CA GLN A 7 -6.84 -0.77 9.80
C GLN A 7 -5.87 -0.97 10.97
N GLU A 8 -5.88 -2.13 11.61
CA GLU A 8 -4.91 -2.49 12.65
C GLU A 8 -3.49 -2.64 12.08
N ALA A 9 -3.35 -3.31 10.93
CA ALA A 9 -2.06 -3.45 10.26
C ALA A 9 -1.48 -2.10 9.80
N LEU A 10 -2.35 -1.15 9.44
CA LEU A 10 -2.01 0.20 9.04
C LEU A 10 -1.93 1.20 10.20
N LYS A 11 -1.95 0.78 11.46
CA LYS A 11 -2.00 1.71 12.60
C LYS A 11 -0.86 2.76 12.61
N ASN A 12 0.28 2.43 11.99
CA ASN A 12 1.46 3.32 11.85
C ASN A 12 1.62 3.93 10.45
N SER A 13 0.64 3.80 9.57
CA SER A 13 0.69 4.27 8.17
C SER A 13 -0.66 4.83 7.73
N LYS A 14 -0.65 5.96 7.03
CA LYS A 14 -1.87 6.57 6.49
C LYS A 14 -1.86 6.57 4.98
N VAL A 15 -3.04 6.76 4.39
CA VAL A 15 -3.17 6.99 2.94
C VAL A 15 -2.23 8.13 2.53
N GLY A 16 -1.47 7.91 1.45
CA GLY A 16 -0.43 8.82 0.98
C GLY A 16 0.98 8.53 1.51
N ASP A 17 1.13 7.70 2.55
CA ASP A 17 2.45 7.28 3.01
C ASP A 17 3.05 6.25 2.04
N TYR A 18 4.37 6.31 1.86
CA TYR A 18 5.12 5.24 1.22
C TYR A 18 5.29 4.09 2.20
N VAL A 19 4.83 2.90 1.80
CA VAL A 19 4.92 1.69 2.61
C VAL A 19 5.62 0.57 1.85
N THR A 20 6.30 -0.28 2.61
CA THR A 20 6.86 -1.55 2.14
C THR A 20 6.05 -2.67 2.78
N ILE A 21 5.51 -3.57 1.96
CA ILE A 21 4.75 -4.74 2.38
C ILE A 21 5.56 -5.99 2.05
N ASP A 22 5.89 -6.79 3.06
CA ASP A 22 6.50 -8.11 2.89
C ASP A 22 5.44 -9.20 3.03
N VAL A 23 5.34 -10.06 2.03
CA VAL A 23 4.40 -11.18 1.93
C VAL A 23 5.19 -12.43 1.60
N GLU A 24 5.46 -13.25 2.61
CA GLU A 24 6.20 -14.51 2.44
C GLU A 24 7.53 -14.33 1.68
N GLY A 25 8.26 -13.23 1.96
CA GLY A 25 9.54 -12.91 1.31
C GLY A 25 9.42 -12.16 -0.02
N LYS A 26 8.20 -11.88 -0.51
CA LYS A 26 7.98 -10.95 -1.62
C LYS A 26 7.73 -9.54 -1.07
N LYS A 27 8.58 -8.59 -1.47
CA LYS A 27 8.45 -7.19 -1.07
C LYS A 27 7.73 -6.39 -2.15
N TYR A 28 6.76 -5.62 -1.70
CA TYR A 28 5.99 -4.67 -2.51
C TYR A 28 6.17 -3.28 -1.93
N GLU A 29 6.48 -2.31 -2.77
CA GLU A 29 6.78 -0.95 -2.34
C GLU A 29 5.94 0.05 -3.12
N GLY A 30 5.34 1.01 -2.43
CA GLY A 30 4.52 2.02 -3.07
C GLY A 30 3.81 2.94 -2.09
N VAL A 31 3.05 3.89 -2.65
CA VAL A 31 2.19 4.77 -1.88
C VAL A 31 0.86 4.09 -1.60
N LEU A 32 0.46 4.12 -0.34
CA LEU A 32 -0.84 3.60 0.08
C LEU A 32 -1.96 4.46 -0.50
N MET A 33 -2.81 3.86 -1.33
CA MET A 33 -3.99 4.51 -1.90
C MET A 33 -5.22 4.34 -0.99
N PRO A 34 -6.22 5.24 -1.06
CA PRO A 34 -7.48 5.04 -0.35
C PRO A 34 -8.27 3.89 -0.97
N SER A 35 -8.92 3.07 -0.14
CA SER A 35 -9.92 2.11 -0.60
C SER A 35 -11.19 2.84 -1.04
N THR A 36 -11.79 2.47 -2.17
CA THR A 36 -13.16 2.87 -2.50
C THR A 36 -14.17 2.05 -1.67
N ASP A 37 -15.37 2.59 -1.41
CA ASP A 37 -16.41 1.89 -0.63
C ASP A 37 -17.09 0.73 -1.39
N LEU A 38 -16.88 0.65 -2.71
CA LEU A 38 -17.39 -0.42 -3.57
C LEU A 38 -16.39 -1.59 -3.74
N GLY A 39 -15.18 -1.46 -3.19
CA GLY A 39 -14.12 -2.46 -3.31
C GLY A 39 -14.19 -3.53 -2.22
N ASP A 40 -13.51 -4.65 -2.47
CA ASP A 40 -13.32 -5.70 -1.47
C ASP A 40 -12.51 -5.15 -0.27
N PRO A 41 -13.07 -5.15 0.96
CA PRO A 41 -12.46 -4.55 2.13
C PRO A 41 -11.20 -5.31 2.63
N GLU A 42 -10.89 -6.47 2.05
CA GLU A 42 -9.69 -7.26 2.33
C GLU A 42 -8.53 -6.97 1.35
N HIS A 43 -8.66 -6.01 0.43
CA HIS A 43 -7.58 -5.66 -0.49
C HIS A 43 -6.97 -4.29 -0.17
N LEU A 44 -5.64 -4.23 -0.14
CA LEU A 44 -4.81 -3.03 -0.08
C LEU A 44 -4.44 -2.58 -1.48
N VAL A 45 -4.50 -1.27 -1.75
CA VAL A 45 -4.06 -0.71 -3.03
C VAL A 45 -2.80 0.11 -2.82
N LEU A 46 -1.74 -0.24 -3.57
CA LEU A 46 -0.47 0.47 -3.58
C LEU A 46 -0.19 1.05 -4.97
N LYS A 47 0.14 2.35 -5.05
CA LYS A 47 0.70 2.94 -6.27
C LYS A 47 2.21 2.74 -6.26
N THR A 48 2.72 1.96 -7.20
CA THR A 48 4.17 1.71 -7.36
C THR A 48 4.86 2.88 -8.01
N GLY A 49 6.18 3.02 -7.82
CA GLY A 49 6.98 4.09 -8.44
C GLY A 49 6.92 4.14 -9.97
N SER A 50 6.49 3.05 -10.62
CA SER A 50 6.26 2.96 -12.06
C SER A 50 4.94 3.62 -12.52
N GLY A 51 4.11 4.13 -11.60
CA GLY A 51 2.83 4.78 -11.90
C GLY A 51 1.62 3.83 -11.90
N TYR A 52 1.82 2.52 -11.77
CA TYR A 52 0.75 1.52 -11.74
C TYR A 52 0.25 1.23 -10.34
N ASN A 53 -1.04 0.91 -10.23
CA ASN A 53 -1.68 0.44 -8.99
C ASN A 53 -1.62 -1.08 -8.89
N ILE A 54 -1.23 -1.59 -7.72
CA ILE A 54 -1.25 -3.02 -7.39
C ILE A 54 -2.27 -3.24 -6.27
N GLY A 55 -3.17 -4.20 -6.48
CA GLY A 55 -4.05 -4.71 -5.44
C GLY A 55 -3.41 -5.92 -4.74
N LEU A 56 -3.22 -5.82 -3.43
CA LEU A 56 -2.71 -6.90 -2.59
C LEU A 56 -3.83 -7.37 -1.67
N ARG A 57 -4.21 -8.64 -1.77
CA ARG A 57 -5.12 -9.26 -0.81
C ARG A 57 -4.42 -9.37 0.54
N TYR A 58 -4.95 -8.72 1.57
CA TYR A 58 -4.41 -8.78 2.91
C TYR A 58 -4.38 -10.22 3.44
N VAL A 59 -3.22 -10.66 3.91
CA VAL A 59 -3.07 -11.90 4.67
C VAL A 59 -2.46 -11.59 6.05
N PRO A 60 -2.81 -12.33 7.11
CA PRO A 60 -2.30 -12.06 8.46
C PRO A 60 -0.77 -12.09 8.60
N LEU A 61 -0.08 -12.76 7.68
CA LEU A 61 1.38 -12.86 7.64
C LEU A 61 2.05 -11.62 7.00
N MET A 62 1.28 -10.69 6.44
CA MET A 62 1.83 -9.48 5.84
C MET A 62 2.44 -8.56 6.89
N LYS A 63 3.67 -8.12 6.65
CA LYS A 63 4.32 -7.07 7.43
C LYS A 63 4.28 -5.77 6.65
N ILE A 64 3.64 -4.75 7.20
CA ILE A 64 3.53 -3.42 6.61
C ILE A 64 4.40 -2.46 7.40
N GLU A 65 5.37 -1.85 6.73
CA GLU A 65 6.28 -0.88 7.33
C GLU A 65 6.23 0.44 6.58
N LYS A 66 6.14 1.55 7.31
CA LYS A 66 6.24 2.89 6.73
C LYS A 66 7.69 3.16 6.33
N ALA A 67 7.93 3.45 5.07
CA ALA A 67 9.23 3.90 4.61
C ALA A 67 9.37 5.42 4.80
N LYS A 68 10.60 5.88 5.06
CA LYS A 68 10.96 7.31 5.02
C LYS A 68 11.13 7.85 3.59
N LYS A 69 10.94 7.00 2.58
CA LYS A 69 11.11 7.38 1.18
C LYS A 69 9.94 8.27 0.75
N GLU A 70 10.25 9.43 0.18
CA GLU A 70 9.26 10.21 -0.53
C GLU A 70 9.00 9.56 -1.89
N PHE A 71 7.73 9.40 -2.25
CA PHE A 71 7.35 8.92 -3.57
C PHE A 71 7.74 9.99 -4.59
N LYS A 72 8.86 9.81 -5.28
CA LYS A 72 9.22 10.62 -6.44
C LYS A 72 8.47 10.04 -7.62
N GLU A 73 7.36 10.67 -7.97
CA GLU A 73 6.75 10.44 -9.28
C GLU A 73 7.83 10.76 -10.31
N ALA A 74 8.17 9.78 -11.16
CA ALA A 74 9.11 10.00 -12.25
C ALA A 74 8.55 11.16 -13.07
N LYS A 75 9.22 12.31 -13.04
CA LYS A 75 8.88 13.42 -13.93
C LYS A 75 9.05 12.88 -15.34
N GLU A 76 7.98 12.82 -16.11
CA GLU A 76 8.10 12.80 -17.57
C GLU A 76 8.87 14.07 -17.95
N GLU A 77 10.14 13.90 -18.31
CA GLU A 77 10.91 14.90 -19.02
C GLU A 77 10.37 14.93 -20.45
N THR A 78 9.53 15.91 -20.76
CA THR A 78 9.12 16.29 -22.11
C THR A 78 10.18 17.18 -22.77
#